data_AF-A0A974YGF4-F1
#
_entry.id   AF-A0A974YGF4-F1
#
_cell.length_a   1.000
_cell.length_b   1.000
_cell.length_c   1.000
_cell.angle_alpha   90.00
_cell.angle_beta   90.00
_cell.angle_gamma   90.00
#
_symmetry.space_group_name_H-M   'P 1'
#
loop_
_entity.id
_entity.type
_entity.pdbx_description
1 polymer ?
#
loop_
_entity_poly.entity_id
_entity_poly.type
_entity_poly.pdbx_seq_one_letter_code
_entity_poly.pdbx_strand_id
1 'polypeptide(L)' 'MREGERVATAMRNASPMAYPMHLHGHRFQVIGIDGVQVAGVVRDTAPIPPGSTLMVGFDTDSPGPSCFTAIISTTWQPA' A
#
# COMPACT_ATOMS: atom_id res chain seq x y z
N MET A 1 9.49 12.27 -4.38
CA MET A 1 8.79 11.57 -5.48
C MET A 1 8.58 12.58 -6.59
N ARG A 2 8.88 12.20 -7.84
CA ARG A 2 8.67 13.05 -9.03
C ARG A 2 7.29 12.75 -9.63
N GLU A 3 6.70 13.70 -10.34
CA GLU A 3 5.44 13.45 -11.05
C GLU A 3 5.61 12.34 -12.08
N GLY A 4 4.69 11.37 -12.10
CA GLY A 4 4.75 10.19 -12.99
C GLY A 4 5.70 9.08 -12.54
N GLU A 5 6.25 9.15 -11.32
CA GLU A 5 7.07 8.08 -10.75
C GLU A 5 6.17 6.94 -10.24
N ARG A 6 6.42 5.71 -10.73
CA ARG A 6 5.80 4.49 -10.17
C ARG A 6 6.50 4.15 -8.87
N VAL A 7 5.81 4.36 -7.75
CA VAL A 7 6.30 4.01 -6.41
C VAL A 7 5.76 2.65 -6.03
N ALA A 8 6.63 1.78 -5.49
CA ALA A 8 6.26 0.51 -4.92
C ALA A 8 6.52 0.49 -3.42
N THR A 9 5.50 0.14 -2.63
CA THR A 9 5.57 0.09 -1.17
C THR A 9 5.10 -1.27 -0.67
N ALA A 10 5.85 -1.87 0.25
CA ALA A 10 5.46 -3.09 0.94
C ALA A 10 4.84 -2.77 2.30
N MET A 11 3.71 -3.40 2.61
CA MET A 11 2.98 -3.23 3.86
C MET A 11 2.71 -4.59 4.48
N ARG A 12 3.13 -4.77 5.74
CA ARG A 12 2.99 -6.02 6.47
C ARG A 12 1.91 -5.88 7.54
N ASN A 13 0.95 -6.79 7.54
CA ASN A 13 -0.01 -6.94 8.63
C ASN A 13 0.53 -7.99 9.61
N ALA A 14 0.92 -7.55 10.81
CA ALA A 14 1.35 -8.44 11.88
C ALA A 14 0.20 -8.89 12.80
N SER A 15 -1.02 -8.40 12.58
CA SER A 15 -2.20 -8.75 13.37
C SER A 15 -2.74 -10.15 12.99
N PRO A 16 -3.40 -10.86 13.92
CA PRO A 16 -4.16 -12.07 13.62
C PRO A 16 -5.45 -11.83 12.81
N MET A 17 -5.83 -10.57 12.55
CA MET A 17 -7.01 -10.21 11.77
C MET A 17 -6.65 -9.47 10.48
N ALA A 18 -7.47 -9.64 9.44
CA ALA A 18 -7.31 -8.88 8.21
C ALA A 18 -7.59 -7.39 8.47
N TYR A 19 -6.78 -6.51 7.88
CA TYR A 19 -6.92 -5.06 8.04
C TYR A 19 -7.04 -4.36 6.69
N PRO A 20 -8.04 -3.50 6.47
CA PRO A 20 -8.17 -2.75 5.23
C PRO A 20 -7.11 -1.65 5.17
N MET A 21 -6.34 -1.64 4.10
CA MET A 21 -5.41 -0.56 3.78
C MET A 21 -6.01 0.29 2.67
N HIS A 22 -6.08 1.60 2.89
CA HIS A 22 -6.59 2.58 1.95
C HIS A 22 -5.52 3.62 1.67
N LEU A 23 -5.33 3.97 0.39
CA LEU A 23 -4.40 5.02 0.00
C LEU A 23 -5.19 6.27 -0.39
N HIS A 24 -5.14 7.28 0.48
CA HIS A 24 -5.86 8.53 0.24
C HIS A 24 -5.36 9.23 -1.02
N GLY A 25 -6.29 9.58 -1.92
CA GLY A 25 -5.99 10.35 -3.13
C GLY A 25 -5.35 9.56 -4.26
N HIS A 26 -5.10 8.26 -4.09
CA HIS A 26 -4.47 7.44 -5.12
C HIS A 26 -5.15 6.09 -5.27
N ARG A 27 -5.13 5.57 -6.50
CA ARG A 27 -5.40 4.17 -6.76
C ARG A 27 -4.08 3.43 -6.83
N PHE A 28 -4.02 2.24 -6.26
CA PHE A 28 -2.84 1.40 -6.31
C PHE A 28 -3.19 0.04 -6.90
N GLN A 29 -2.18 -0.61 -7.47
CA GLN A 29 -2.25 -1.99 -7.90
C GLN A 29 -1.56 -2.86 -6.85
N VAL A 30 -2.16 -3.98 -6.47
CA VAL A 30 -1.42 -5.01 -5.73
C VAL A 30 -0.49 -5.71 -6.72
N ILE A 31 0.81 -5.54 -6.52
CA ILE A 31 1.86 -6.09 -7.39
C ILE A 31 2.57 -7.29 -6.75
N GLY A 32 2.34 -7.55 -5.47
CA GLY A 32 2.88 -8.73 -4.79
C GLY A 32 2.15 -9.07 -3.50
N ILE A 33 2.18 -10.36 -3.14
CA ILE A 33 1.69 -10.90 -1.87
C ILE A 33 2.73 -11.87 -1.35
N ASP A 34 3.23 -11.65 -0.12
CA ASP A 34 4.21 -12.53 0.54
C ASP A 34 5.45 -12.85 -0.33
N GLY A 35 5.91 -11.84 -1.08
CA GLY A 35 7.06 -11.95 -1.98
C GLY A 35 6.75 -12.54 -3.36
N VAL A 36 5.54 -13.07 -3.56
CA VAL A 36 5.07 -13.56 -4.87
C VAL A 36 4.54 -12.39 -5.68
N GLN A 37 5.07 -12.18 -6.88
CA GLN A 37 4.57 -11.16 -7.80
C GLN A 37 3.16 -11.52 -8.27
N VAL A 38 2.24 -10.57 -8.24
CA VAL A 38 0.87 -10.72 -8.73
C VAL A 38 0.49 -9.53 -9.59
N ALA A 39 -0.34 -9.74 -10.60
CA ALA A 39 -0.94 -8.65 -11.38
C ALA A 39 -2.36 -8.38 -10.84
N GLY A 40 -2.44 -7.80 -9.64
CA GLY A 40 -3.70 -7.52 -8.98
C GLY A 40 -4.52 -6.44 -9.69
N VAL A 41 -5.78 -6.30 -9.29
CA VAL A 41 -6.65 -5.20 -9.73
C VAL A 41 -6.19 -3.87 -9.14
N VAL A 42 -6.39 -2.79 -9.90
CA VAL A 42 -6.21 -1.42 -9.42
C VAL A 42 -7.39 -1.03 -8.54
N ARG A 43 -7.11 -0.63 -7.31
CA ARG A 43 -8.10 -0.26 -6.29
C ARG A 43 -7.53 0.78 -5.34
N ASP A 44 -8.40 1.50 -4.64
CA ASP A 44 -8.00 2.46 -3.60
C ASP A 44 -7.87 1.81 -2.22
N THR A 45 -8.42 0.60 -2.05
CA THR A 45 -8.51 -0.10 -0.78
C THR A 45 -8.29 -1.60 -0.98
N ALA A 46 -7.45 -2.22 -0.16
CA ALA A 46 -7.21 -3.66 -0.18
C ALA A 46 -7.06 -4.22 1.23
N PRO A 47 -7.68 -5.36 1.57
CA PRO A 47 -7.42 -6.04 2.83
C PRO A 47 -6.04 -6.69 2.80
N ILE A 48 -5.24 -6.47 3.84
CA ILE A 48 -4.00 -7.21 4.09
C ILE A 48 -4.36 -8.40 5.00
N PRO A 49 -4.23 -9.66 4.55
CA PRO A 49 -4.51 -10.83 5.37
C PRO A 49 -3.64 -10.88 6.64
N PRO A 50 -4.08 -11.61 7.68
CA PRO A 50 -3.27 -11.82 8.89
C PRO A 50 -1.88 -12.37 8.57
N GLY A 51 -0.83 -11.76 9.11
CA GLY A 51 0.56 -12.20 8.93
C GLY A 51 1.16 -11.97 7.53
N SER A 52 0.37 -11.48 6.56
CA SER A 52 0.81 -11.30 5.18
C SER A 52 1.41 -9.92 4.91
N THR A 53 2.21 -9.86 3.85
CA THR A 53 2.78 -8.63 3.28
C THR A 53 2.20 -8.39 1.90
N LEU A 54 1.56 -7.23 1.69
CA LEU A 54 1.16 -6.77 0.37
C LEU A 54 2.20 -5.80 -0.18
N MET A 55 2.60 -6.00 -1.42
CA MET A 55 3.34 -5.01 -2.20
C MET A 55 2.37 -4.30 -3.13
N VAL A 56 2.33 -2.98 -3.05
CA VAL A 56 1.45 -2.15 -3.88
C VAL A 56 2.26 -1.16 -4.69
N GLY A 57 1.84 -0.96 -5.94
CA GLY A 57 2.41 0.03 -6.85
C GLY A 57 1.39 1.10 -7.17
N PHE A 58 1.76 2.37 -7.09
CA PHE A 58 0.93 3.50 -7.51
C PHE A 58 1.78 4.55 -8.21
N ASP A 59 1.14 5.31 -9.10
CA ASP A 59 1.78 6.39 -9.83
C ASP A 59 1.58 7.70 -9.05
N THR A 60 2.64 8.48 -8.87
CA THR A 60 2.56 9.76 -8.16
C THR A 60 2.06 10.84 -9.12
N ASP A 61 0.77 11.16 -9.01
CA ASP A 61 0.02 12.09 -9.86
C ASP A 61 0.01 13.55 -9.34
N SER A 62 0.79 13.86 -8.30
CA SER A 62 0.91 15.23 -7.78
C SER A 62 2.30 15.54 -7.24
N PRO A 63 2.91 16.68 -7.61
CA PRO A 63 4.16 17.14 -7.02
C PRO A 63 3.92 17.62 -5.58
N GLY A 64 4.35 16.83 -4.59
CA GLY A 64 4.31 17.26 -3.18
C GLY A 64 4.60 16.15 -2.16
N PRO A 65 4.80 16.51 -0.87
CA PRO A 65 5.01 15.57 0.23
C PRO A 65 3.77 14.72 0.60
N SER A 66 2.65 14.87 -0.12
CA SER A 66 1.36 14.21 0.12
C SER A 66 1.44 12.68 0.10
N CYS A 67 2.24 12.08 -0.79
CA CYS A 67 2.38 10.62 -0.86
C CYS A 67 3.07 10.02 0.37
N PHE A 68 3.99 10.75 1.02
CA PHE A 68 4.67 10.24 2.23
C PHE A 68 3.76 10.30 3.46
N THR A 69 2.87 11.28 3.54
CA THR A 69 1.83 11.35 4.59
C THR A 69 0.74 10.31 4.39
N ALA A 70 0.33 10.00 3.15
CA ALA A 70 -0.71 9.00 2.89
C ALA A 70 -0.26 7.56 3.21
N ILE A 71 1.05 7.26 3.15
CA ILE A 71 1.63 5.98 3.58
C ILE A 71 1.55 5.82 5.11
N ILE A 72 1.49 6.91 5.88
CA ILE A 72 1.58 6.92 7.34
C ILE A 72 0.22 7.26 7.99
N SER A 73 -0.86 6.64 7.50
CA SER A 73 -2.00 6.33 8.38
C SER A 73 -2.02 4.83 8.74
N THR A 74 -0.85 4.18 8.71
CA THR A 74 -0.68 2.85 9.27
C THR A 74 0.74 2.70 9.82
N THR A 75 1.03 3.45 10.88
CA THR A 75 1.99 2.97 11.87
C THR A 75 1.39 3.08 13.25
N TRP A 76 1.37 1.91 13.91
CA TRP A 76 1.73 1.72 15.31
C TRP A 76 0.57 1.47 16.30
N GLN A 77 0.29 0.19 16.54
CA GLN A 77 0.13 -0.30 17.91
C GLN A 77 0.96 -1.57 18.07
N PRO A 78 1.89 -1.63 19.04
CA PRO A 78 2.45 -2.90 19.50
C PRO A 78 1.35 -3.64 20.26
N ALA A 79 1.43 -4.96 20.22
CA ALA A 79 0.78 -5.93 21.12
C ALA A 79 -0.54 -5.51 21.79
#